data_AF-A0A0C9XKR3-F1
#
_entry.id   AF-A0A0C9XKR3-F1
#
_cell.length_a   1.000
_cell.length_b   1.000
_cell.length_c   1.000
_cell.angle_alpha   90.00
_cell.angle_beta   90.00
_cell.angle_gamma   90.00
#
_symmetry.space_group_name_H-M   'P 1'
#
loop_
_entity.id
_entity.type
_entity.pdbx_description
1 polymer ?
#
loop_
_entity_poly.entity_id
_entity_poly.type
_entity_poly.pdbx_seq_one_letter_code
_entity_poly.pdbx_strand_id
1 'polypeptide(L)'
;MAEAKVEYRTVSFKQLINTDVGSDADSDLATWKPNLPDGWFYLGPAATNSGNIPGTGIVVRELEPGVLVDVADWIQVWNDTGSGDSTDFALWRGEGPTPDYVVVGGFFTRSYNKPSAEETRGIKAIHRLALHNTTPGSQIWTDRGSGADEDGAIWSISSFGVVPTGAFVPVRGYNNPPQELYGLRQREH
;
A
#
# COMPACT_ATOMS: atom_id res chain seq x y z
N MET A 1 13.03 19.02 20.31
CA MET A 1 12.76 18.62 18.92
C MET A 1 11.31 18.16 18.90
N ALA A 2 10.51 18.57 17.92
CA ALA A 2 9.15 18.03 17.80
C ALA A 2 9.27 16.53 17.54
N GLU A 3 8.59 15.71 18.34
CA GLU A 3 8.55 14.28 18.14
C GLU A 3 7.41 13.97 17.17
N ALA A 4 7.50 12.87 16.42
CA ALA A 4 6.41 12.43 15.54
C ALA A 4 6.02 11.03 16.00
N LYS A 5 5.02 10.97 16.89
CA LYS A 5 4.66 9.75 17.61
C LYS A 5 3.27 9.24 17.22
N VAL A 6 3.21 7.94 17.00
CA VAL A 6 1.98 7.17 16.90
C VAL A 6 2.00 6.00 17.90
N GLU A 7 0.82 5.56 18.29
CA GLU A 7 0.58 4.21 18.82
C GLU A 7 0.29 3.29 17.64
N TYR A 8 0.75 2.04 17.69
CA TYR A 8 0.41 1.04 16.68
C TYR A 8 -0.07 -0.26 17.32
N ARG A 9 -0.88 -1.02 16.58
CA ARG A 9 -1.31 -2.38 16.94
C ARG A 9 -1.22 -3.28 15.73
N THR A 10 -0.61 -4.44 15.89
CA THR A 10 -0.62 -5.48 14.86
C THR A 10 -2.01 -6.12 14.81
N VAL A 11 -2.59 -6.18 13.61
CA VAL A 11 -3.92 -6.73 13.36
C VAL A 11 -3.93 -7.55 12.07
N SER A 12 -4.92 -8.45 11.95
CA SER A 12 -5.21 -9.12 10.69
C SER A 12 -6.04 -8.21 9.78
N PHE A 13 -5.72 -8.17 8.49
CA PHE A 13 -6.45 -7.39 7.49
C PHE A 13 -7.51 -8.30 6.87
N LYS A 14 -8.73 -8.30 7.42
CA LYS A 14 -9.76 -9.30 7.12
C LYS A 14 -10.79 -8.87 6.06
N GLN A 15 -10.75 -7.62 5.59
CA GLN A 15 -11.70 -7.11 4.61
C GLN A 15 -11.04 -7.11 3.23
N LEU A 16 -11.56 -7.90 2.30
CA LEU A 16 -11.11 -7.90 0.91
C LEU A 16 -11.46 -6.55 0.26
N ILE A 17 -10.49 -5.96 -0.43
CA ILE A 17 -10.67 -4.75 -1.25
C ILE A 17 -10.91 -5.18 -2.69
N ASN A 18 -9.90 -5.77 -3.32
CA ASN A 18 -9.93 -6.18 -4.73
C ASN A 18 -9.08 -7.43 -4.96
N THR A 19 -9.39 -8.14 -6.04
CA THR A 19 -8.57 -9.22 -6.62
C THR A 19 -8.29 -8.94 -8.09
N ASP A 20 -7.24 -9.53 -8.63
CA ASP A 20 -6.88 -9.51 -10.06
C ASP A 20 -7.60 -10.59 -10.88
N VAL A 21 -8.69 -11.16 -10.36
CA VAL A 21 -9.48 -12.18 -11.06
C VAL A 21 -9.99 -11.61 -12.39
N GLY A 22 -9.54 -12.23 -13.48
CA GLY A 22 -9.85 -11.84 -14.85
C GLY A 22 -8.85 -10.87 -15.48
N SER A 23 -7.63 -10.77 -14.95
CA SER A 23 -6.51 -10.00 -15.52
C SER A 23 -5.55 -10.82 -16.39
N ASP A 24 -5.79 -12.13 -16.49
CA ASP A 24 -4.90 -13.11 -17.14
C ASP A 24 -3.42 -13.10 -16.70
N ALA A 25 -3.08 -12.40 -15.62
CA ALA A 25 -1.76 -12.45 -15.01
C ALA A 25 -1.45 -13.87 -14.50
N ASP A 26 -0.19 -14.29 -14.65
CA ASP A 26 0.30 -15.62 -14.25
C ASP A 26 0.25 -15.84 -12.72
N SER A 27 0.19 -14.75 -11.94
CA SER A 27 0.17 -14.76 -10.47
C SER A 27 -1.11 -14.13 -9.96
N ASP A 28 -1.71 -14.72 -8.92
CA ASP A 28 -2.88 -14.15 -8.24
C ASP A 28 -2.51 -12.95 -7.34
N LEU A 29 -3.45 -12.02 -7.17
CA LEU A 29 -3.39 -10.90 -6.23
C LEU A 29 -4.72 -10.75 -5.48
N ALA A 30 -4.60 -10.54 -4.18
CA ALA A 30 -5.68 -10.03 -3.35
C ALA A 30 -5.18 -8.91 -2.44
N THR A 31 -5.97 -7.85 -2.32
CA THR A 31 -5.68 -6.71 -1.46
C THR A 31 -6.68 -6.60 -0.32
N TRP A 32 -6.21 -6.22 0.85
CA TRP A 32 -6.98 -6.32 2.10
C TRP A 32 -6.85 -5.05 2.94
N LYS A 33 -7.90 -4.71 3.69
CA LYS A 33 -7.88 -3.66 4.73
C LYS A 33 -8.26 -4.22 6.11
N PRO A 34 -7.82 -3.57 7.20
CA PRO A 34 -8.22 -3.93 8.55
C PRO A 34 -9.63 -3.42 8.88
N ASN A 35 -10.26 -4.05 9.87
CA ASN A 35 -11.35 -3.39 10.60
C ASN A 35 -10.73 -2.29 11.46
N LEU A 36 -11.18 -1.05 11.29
CA LEU A 36 -10.67 0.11 12.02
C LEU A 36 -11.54 0.41 13.24
N PRO A 37 -10.99 0.37 14.47
CA PRO A 37 -11.63 1.01 15.61
C PRO A 37 -11.70 2.53 15.43
N ASP A 38 -12.62 3.18 16.15
CA ASP A 38 -12.73 4.64 16.10
C ASP A 38 -11.43 5.33 16.50
N GLY A 39 -11.00 6.30 15.68
CA GLY A 39 -9.74 7.03 15.86
C GLY A 39 -8.47 6.25 15.47
N TRP A 40 -8.62 5.08 14.84
CA TRP A 40 -7.51 4.32 14.27
C TRP A 40 -7.51 4.40 12.74
N PHE A 41 -6.31 4.38 12.19
CA PHE A 41 -6.02 4.47 10.77
C PHE A 41 -5.04 3.36 10.37
N TYR A 42 -4.72 3.25 9.10
CA TYR A 42 -3.70 2.34 8.60
C TYR A 42 -2.87 3.02 7.51
N LEU A 43 -1.69 2.48 7.22
CA LEU A 43 -0.71 3.13 6.34
C LEU A 43 -0.74 2.60 4.91
N GLY A 44 -1.70 1.74 4.60
CA GLY A 44 -1.93 1.17 3.27
C GLY A 44 -2.43 -0.28 3.33
N PRO A 45 -3.10 -0.78 2.28
CA PRO A 45 -3.61 -2.15 2.23
C PRO A 45 -2.49 -3.19 2.24
N ALA A 46 -2.82 -4.38 2.71
CA ALA A 46 -1.96 -5.55 2.55
C ALA A 46 -2.24 -6.24 1.22
N ALA A 47 -1.21 -6.76 0.57
CA ALA A 47 -1.33 -7.60 -0.62
C ALA A 47 -0.88 -9.03 -0.32
N THR A 48 -1.60 -10.00 -0.87
CA THR A 48 -1.25 -11.42 -0.80
C THR A 48 -1.39 -12.03 -2.20
N ASN A 49 -0.63 -13.10 -2.45
CA ASN A 49 -0.71 -13.88 -3.68
C ASN A 49 -1.85 -14.92 -3.66
N SER A 50 -2.90 -14.65 -2.88
CA SER A 50 -4.04 -15.55 -2.71
C SER A 50 -5.24 -14.81 -2.14
N GLY A 51 -6.39 -14.94 -2.80
CA GLY A 51 -7.69 -14.43 -2.33
C GLY A 51 -8.24 -15.10 -1.07
N ASN A 52 -7.62 -16.17 -0.58
CA ASN A 52 -8.13 -16.95 0.57
C ASN A 52 -7.35 -16.71 1.87
N ILE A 53 -6.20 -16.02 1.80
CA ILE A 53 -5.32 -15.82 2.95
C ILE A 53 -5.17 -14.31 3.15
N PRO A 54 -5.83 -13.74 4.17
CA PRO A 54 -5.70 -12.33 4.47
C PRO A 54 -4.32 -12.00 5.05
N GLY A 55 -3.82 -10.80 4.73
CA GLY A 55 -2.54 -10.31 5.24
C GLY A 55 -2.58 -9.89 6.72
N THR A 56 -1.40 -9.60 7.27
CA THR A 56 -1.22 -8.94 8.57
C THR A 56 -0.55 -7.59 8.38
N GLY A 57 -0.93 -6.62 9.19
CA GLY A 57 -0.32 -5.29 9.18
C GLY A 57 -0.54 -4.57 10.49
N ILE A 58 -0.36 -3.25 10.48
CA ILE A 58 -0.64 -2.41 11.65
C ILE A 58 -1.77 -1.43 11.37
N VAL A 59 -2.50 -1.13 12.43
CA VAL A 59 -3.26 0.11 12.55
C VAL A 59 -2.50 1.07 13.45
N VAL A 60 -2.64 2.36 13.19
CA VAL A 60 -1.98 3.45 13.91
C VAL A 60 -3.00 4.43 14.47
N ARG A 61 -2.65 5.02 15.60
CA ARG A 61 -3.37 6.15 16.18
C ARG A 61 -2.37 7.24 16.52
N GLU A 62 -2.74 8.46 16.18
CA GLU A 62 -1.93 9.63 16.46
C GLU A 62 -1.76 9.84 17.97
N LEU A 63 -0.54 10.11 18.42
CA LEU A 63 -0.26 10.55 19.79
C LEU A 63 0.14 12.03 19.85
N GLU A 64 0.62 12.57 18.74
CA GLU A 64 0.96 13.98 18.57
C GLU A 64 0.21 14.54 17.36
N PRO A 65 -0.57 15.63 17.52
CA PRO A 65 -1.35 16.19 16.43
C PRO A 65 -0.52 16.55 15.19
N GLY A 66 -1.01 16.19 14.01
CA GLY A 66 -0.35 16.46 12.74
C GLY A 66 0.69 15.43 12.31
N VAL A 67 0.83 14.29 13.01
CA VAL A 67 1.64 13.17 12.53
C VAL A 67 0.92 12.38 11.44
N LEU A 68 -0.42 12.30 11.50
CA LEU A 68 -1.26 11.66 10.49
C LEU A 68 -2.13 12.69 9.76
N VAL A 69 -2.07 12.69 8.44
CA VAL A 69 -2.87 13.59 7.59
C VAL A 69 -3.56 12.81 6.48
N ASP A 70 -4.59 13.41 5.87
CA ASP A 70 -5.24 12.83 4.70
C ASP A 70 -4.27 12.70 3.53
N VAL A 71 -4.44 11.61 2.76
CA VAL A 71 -3.78 11.44 1.47
C VAL A 71 -4.25 12.56 0.55
N ALA A 72 -3.31 13.27 -0.08
CA ALA A 72 -3.63 14.41 -0.94
C ALA A 72 -4.02 13.96 -2.34
N ASP A 73 -3.31 12.98 -2.90
CA ASP A 73 -3.66 12.42 -4.19
C ASP A 73 -3.24 10.96 -4.39
N TRP A 74 -3.71 10.34 -5.48
CA TRP A 74 -3.29 9.04 -5.96
C TRP A 74 -2.83 9.14 -7.41
N ILE A 75 -1.58 8.78 -7.66
CA ILE A 75 -0.94 8.83 -8.98
C ILE A 75 -0.88 7.42 -9.56
N GLN A 76 -1.38 7.26 -10.78
CA GLN A 76 -1.34 5.97 -11.46
C GLN A 76 0.12 5.59 -11.77
N VAL A 77 0.50 4.36 -11.41
CA VAL A 77 1.84 3.79 -11.62
C VAL A 77 1.84 2.80 -12.79
N TRP A 78 0.75 2.07 -12.95
CA TRP A 78 0.55 1.07 -14.01
C TRP A 78 -0.95 0.89 -14.24
N ASN A 79 -1.33 0.47 -15.45
CA ASN A 79 -2.64 -0.06 -15.75
C ASN A 79 -2.56 -1.12 -16.86
N ASP A 80 -3.61 -1.92 -17.02
CA ASP A 80 -3.65 -3.05 -17.96
C ASP A 80 -4.03 -2.67 -19.40
N THR A 81 -3.89 -1.39 -19.81
CA THR A 81 -4.21 -1.00 -21.19
C THR A 81 -3.46 -1.89 -22.17
N GLY A 82 -4.18 -2.46 -23.14
CA GLY A 82 -3.62 -3.39 -24.13
C GLY A 82 -3.86 -4.87 -23.83
N SER A 83 -4.27 -5.24 -22.60
CA SER A 83 -4.56 -6.63 -22.19
C SER A 83 -5.62 -7.29 -23.05
N GLY A 84 -6.64 -6.52 -23.46
CA GLY A 84 -7.83 -7.04 -24.12
C GLY A 84 -8.87 -7.58 -23.14
N ASP A 85 -8.62 -7.43 -21.83
CA ASP A 85 -9.54 -7.84 -20.79
C ASP A 85 -10.78 -6.95 -20.70
N SER A 86 -11.86 -7.52 -20.16
CA SER A 86 -13.12 -6.80 -19.94
C SER A 86 -13.15 -5.99 -18.64
N THR A 87 -12.22 -6.28 -17.73
CA THR A 87 -12.07 -5.56 -16.46
C THR A 87 -10.79 -4.77 -16.52
N ASP A 88 -10.88 -3.46 -16.33
CA ASP A 88 -9.69 -2.62 -16.22
C ASP A 88 -9.01 -2.82 -14.86
N PHE A 89 -7.68 -2.85 -14.83
CA PHE A 89 -6.88 -2.94 -13.61
C PHE A 89 -5.85 -1.81 -13.55
N ALA A 90 -5.64 -1.24 -12.36
CA ALA A 90 -4.63 -0.20 -12.17
C ALA A 90 -3.97 -0.23 -10.80
N LEU A 91 -2.71 0.21 -10.77
CA LEU A 91 -1.91 0.39 -9.57
C LEU A 91 -1.67 1.88 -9.30
N TRP A 92 -1.78 2.28 -8.04
CA TRP A 92 -1.73 3.68 -7.62
C TRP A 92 -0.76 3.90 -6.47
N ARG A 93 0.03 4.98 -6.55
CA ARG A 93 0.85 5.49 -5.46
C ARG A 93 0.18 6.69 -4.83
N GLY A 94 0.05 6.71 -3.50
CA GLY A 94 -0.47 7.87 -2.80
C GLY A 94 0.57 8.98 -2.69
N GLU A 95 0.10 10.22 -2.69
CA GLU A 95 0.90 11.42 -2.43
C GLU A 95 0.40 12.11 -1.17
N GLY A 96 1.33 12.50 -0.29
CA GLY A 96 1.04 13.34 0.86
C GLY A 96 0.86 14.81 0.46
N PRO A 97 0.26 15.64 1.33
CA PRO A 97 0.03 17.06 1.04
C PRO A 97 1.32 17.89 0.92
N THR A 98 2.42 17.42 1.51
CA THR A 98 3.76 18.01 1.38
C THR A 98 4.82 16.91 1.33
N PRO A 99 6.07 17.21 0.92
CA PRO A 99 7.17 16.25 0.93
C PRO A 99 7.51 15.65 2.31
N ASP A 100 7.01 16.26 3.39
CA ASP A 100 7.21 15.75 4.76
C ASP A 100 6.21 14.66 5.15
N TYR A 101 5.16 14.44 4.35
CA TYR A 101 4.17 13.39 4.58
C TYR A 101 4.27 12.32 3.50
N VAL A 102 4.40 11.08 3.93
CA VAL A 102 4.58 9.92 3.05
C VAL A 102 3.34 9.04 3.13
N VAL A 103 2.83 8.60 1.98
CA VAL A 103 1.87 7.49 1.91
C VAL A 103 2.66 6.21 1.74
N VAL A 104 2.61 5.33 2.74
CA VAL A 104 3.49 4.16 2.79
C VAL A 104 3.06 3.08 1.81
N GLY A 105 1.76 2.81 1.70
CA GLY A 105 1.20 1.82 0.79
C GLY A 105 0.58 2.41 -0.47
N GLY A 106 0.62 1.64 -1.55
CA GLY A 106 -0.18 1.92 -2.74
C GLY A 106 -1.61 1.40 -2.65
N PHE A 107 -2.29 1.44 -3.79
CA PHE A 107 -3.65 0.93 -3.94
C PHE A 107 -3.80 0.19 -5.26
N PHE A 108 -4.71 -0.79 -5.30
CA PHE A 108 -5.04 -1.57 -6.49
C PHE A 108 -6.54 -1.46 -6.77
N THR A 109 -6.90 -1.08 -8.00
CA THR A 109 -8.28 -0.89 -8.44
C THR A 109 -8.64 -1.83 -9.58
N ARG A 110 -9.90 -2.25 -9.62
CA ARG A 110 -10.54 -2.87 -10.79
C ARG A 110 -11.23 -1.83 -11.68
N SER A 111 -10.52 -0.74 -11.93
CA SER A 111 -10.92 0.33 -12.85
C SER A 111 -9.71 1.21 -13.19
N TYR A 112 -9.73 1.92 -14.32
CA TYR A 112 -8.78 3.02 -14.59
C TYR A 112 -9.04 4.31 -13.81
N ASN A 113 -10.14 4.36 -13.05
CA ASN A 113 -10.40 5.51 -12.20
C ASN A 113 -9.54 5.45 -10.95
N LYS A 114 -9.13 6.64 -10.52
CA LYS A 114 -8.48 6.87 -9.24
C LYS A 114 -9.33 6.25 -8.11
N PRO A 115 -8.71 5.61 -7.09
CA PRO A 115 -9.47 5.02 -6.01
C PRO A 115 -10.29 6.10 -5.27
N SER A 116 -11.54 5.77 -4.99
CA SER A 116 -12.47 6.68 -4.34
C SER A 116 -12.15 6.88 -2.85
N ALA A 117 -12.66 7.98 -2.29
CA ALA A 117 -12.49 8.27 -0.87
C ALA A 117 -13.04 7.16 0.05
N GLU A 118 -14.06 6.42 -0.39
CA GLU A 118 -14.63 5.31 0.38
C GLU A 118 -13.74 4.04 0.30
N GLU A 119 -13.16 3.75 -0.86
CA GLU A 119 -12.21 2.65 -1.02
C GLU A 119 -10.95 2.86 -0.18
N THR A 120 -10.44 4.09 -0.16
CA THR A 120 -9.22 4.46 0.57
C THR A 120 -9.49 4.91 2.00
N ARG A 121 -10.73 4.79 2.48
CA ARG A 121 -11.13 5.28 3.80
C ARG A 121 -10.24 4.69 4.89
N GLY A 122 -9.69 5.58 5.71
CA GLY A 122 -8.83 5.24 6.84
C GLY A 122 -7.34 5.10 6.51
N ILE A 123 -6.95 5.19 5.23
CA ILE A 123 -5.54 5.34 4.84
C ILE A 123 -5.09 6.75 5.18
N LYS A 124 -3.93 6.90 5.80
CA LYS A 124 -3.32 8.19 6.13
C LYS A 124 -1.92 8.30 5.55
N ALA A 125 -1.55 9.51 5.15
CA ALA A 125 -0.15 9.89 5.01
C ALA A 125 0.42 10.15 6.42
N ILE A 126 1.68 9.81 6.62
CA ILE A 126 2.36 9.92 7.92
C ILE A 126 3.62 10.77 7.79
N HIS A 127 3.86 11.62 8.78
CA HIS A 127 5.02 12.49 8.80
C HIS A 127 6.33 11.68 8.78
N ARG A 128 7.28 12.05 7.92
CA ARG A 128 8.55 11.33 7.69
C ARG A 128 9.40 11.11 8.94
N LEU A 129 9.26 11.97 9.95
CA LEU A 129 9.96 11.82 11.24
C LEU A 129 9.49 10.59 12.05
N ALA A 130 8.29 10.08 11.79
CA ALA A 130 7.78 8.85 12.38
C ALA A 130 8.23 7.59 11.61
N LEU A 131 8.90 7.77 10.47
CA LEU A 131 9.33 6.71 9.58
C LEU A 131 10.84 6.46 9.67
N HIS A 132 11.25 5.30 9.19
CA HIS A 132 12.65 4.97 8.96
C HIS A 132 12.78 4.31 7.58
N ASN A 133 13.88 4.59 6.89
CA ASN A 133 14.15 4.00 5.58
C ASN A 133 14.35 2.50 5.73
N THR A 134 13.87 1.74 4.74
CA THR A 134 14.04 0.30 4.67
C THR A 134 14.25 -0.12 3.22
N THR A 135 14.45 -1.41 2.98
CA THR A 135 14.66 -1.99 1.65
C THR A 135 13.39 -2.68 1.14
N PRO A 136 13.31 -2.97 -0.17
CA PRO A 136 12.29 -3.84 -0.72
C PRO A 136 12.32 -5.20 -0.03
N GLY A 137 11.13 -5.73 0.24
CA GLY A 137 10.93 -7.13 0.60
C GLY A 137 10.80 -8.00 -0.66
N SER A 138 10.00 -9.05 -0.55
CA SER A 138 9.66 -9.93 -1.68
C SER A 138 8.68 -9.25 -2.66
N GLN A 139 8.84 -9.56 -3.95
CA GLN A 139 7.82 -9.31 -4.98
C GLN A 139 6.59 -10.17 -4.67
N ILE A 140 5.41 -9.54 -4.60
CA ILE A 140 4.14 -10.18 -4.27
C ILE A 140 3.39 -10.58 -5.54
N TRP A 141 3.39 -9.69 -6.54
CA TRP A 141 2.62 -9.84 -7.77
C TRP A 141 3.27 -9.10 -8.93
N THR A 142 3.00 -9.57 -10.15
CA THR A 142 3.35 -8.96 -11.43
C THR A 142 2.21 -9.15 -12.42
N ASP A 143 1.92 -8.19 -13.30
CA ASP A 143 0.98 -8.37 -14.42
C ASP A 143 1.51 -9.24 -15.58
N ARG A 144 2.61 -9.97 -15.38
CA ARG A 144 3.16 -10.87 -16.40
C ARG A 144 2.07 -11.87 -16.79
N GLY A 145 1.82 -12.00 -18.09
CA GLY A 145 0.76 -12.88 -18.62
C GLY A 145 -0.51 -12.12 -19.02
N SER A 146 -0.74 -10.92 -18.46
CA SER A 146 -1.95 -10.12 -18.72
C SER A 146 -2.10 -9.63 -20.16
N GLY A 147 -1.00 -9.52 -20.90
CA GLY A 147 -1.00 -8.93 -22.24
C GLY A 147 -1.06 -7.40 -22.26
N ALA A 148 -0.97 -6.73 -21.11
CA ALA A 148 -0.89 -5.27 -21.03
C ALA A 148 0.34 -4.72 -21.78
N ASP A 149 0.21 -3.50 -22.30
CA ASP A 149 1.29 -2.79 -23.01
C ASP A 149 2.44 -2.38 -22.08
N GLU A 150 2.15 -2.19 -20.79
CA GLU A 150 3.10 -1.79 -19.77
C GLU A 150 3.26 -2.87 -18.70
N ASP A 151 4.44 -2.89 -18.06
CA ASP A 151 4.74 -3.77 -16.94
C ASP A 151 4.51 -3.07 -15.59
N GLY A 152 4.03 -3.82 -14.61
CA GLY A 152 3.61 -3.40 -13.28
C GLY A 152 3.88 -4.47 -12.23
N ALA A 153 4.35 -4.06 -11.05
CA ALA A 153 4.61 -5.01 -9.97
C ALA A 153 4.22 -4.45 -8.61
N ILE A 154 3.97 -5.37 -7.69
CA ILE A 154 3.75 -5.08 -6.27
C ILE A 154 4.85 -5.71 -5.45
N TRP A 155 5.44 -4.92 -4.55
CA TRP A 155 6.48 -5.36 -3.62
C TRP A 155 6.04 -5.20 -2.18
N SER A 156 6.44 -6.13 -1.32
CA SER A 156 6.34 -5.96 0.13
C SER A 156 7.44 -5.02 0.64
N ILE A 157 7.21 -4.44 1.81
CA ILE A 157 8.19 -3.60 2.50
C ILE A 157 8.96 -4.47 3.50
N SER A 158 10.29 -4.44 3.46
CA SER A 158 11.12 -5.20 4.41
C SER A 158 10.87 -4.75 5.85
N SER A 159 10.75 -5.72 6.76
CA SER A 159 10.59 -5.49 8.20
C SER A 159 11.93 -5.26 8.92
N PHE A 160 13.06 -5.31 8.21
CA PHE A 160 14.37 -5.15 8.82
C PHE A 160 14.54 -3.74 9.41
N GLY A 161 14.71 -3.65 10.73
CA GLY A 161 14.91 -2.38 11.43
C GLY A 161 13.66 -1.49 11.57
N VAL A 162 12.48 -1.97 11.15
CA VAL A 162 11.22 -1.20 11.17
C VAL A 162 10.07 -2.04 11.68
N VAL A 163 8.94 -1.41 12.00
CA VAL A 163 7.68 -2.13 12.24
C VAL A 163 7.02 -2.43 10.89
N PRO A 164 6.71 -3.70 10.56
CA PRO A 164 6.06 -4.05 9.30
C PRO A 164 4.65 -3.48 9.25
N THR A 165 4.40 -2.59 8.29
CA THR A 165 3.09 -1.93 8.18
C THR A 165 2.02 -2.84 7.59
N GLY A 166 2.45 -3.91 6.90
CA GLY A 166 1.61 -4.74 6.04
C GLY A 166 1.38 -4.14 4.66
N ALA A 167 1.71 -2.86 4.47
CA ALA A 167 1.50 -2.15 3.22
C ALA A 167 2.38 -2.68 2.08
N PHE A 168 1.88 -2.61 0.86
CA PHE A 168 2.63 -2.92 -0.34
C PHE A 168 2.98 -1.66 -1.14
N VAL A 169 3.98 -1.76 -2.01
CA VAL A 169 4.38 -0.66 -2.89
C VAL A 169 4.26 -1.06 -4.36
N PRO A 170 3.44 -0.34 -5.15
CA PRO A 170 3.35 -0.54 -6.59
C PRO A 170 4.49 0.18 -7.31
N VAL A 171 4.98 -0.47 -8.35
CA VAL A 171 6.04 0.03 -9.22
C VAL A 171 5.70 -0.26 -10.68
N ARG A 172 6.20 0.60 -11.56
CA ARG A 172 6.22 0.34 -13.00
C ARG A 172 7.45 -0.51 -13.32
N GLY A 173 7.23 -1.65 -13.96
CA GLY A 173 8.25 -2.62 -14.34
C GLY A 173 8.48 -3.74 -13.33
N TYR A 174 8.59 -4.98 -13.81
CA TYR A 174 8.84 -6.16 -12.96
C TYR A 174 10.24 -6.20 -12.34
N ASN A 175 11.24 -5.62 -13.01
CA ASN A 175 12.64 -5.60 -12.59
C ASN A 175 13.05 -4.29 -11.91
N ASN A 176 12.07 -3.52 -11.43
CA ASN A 176 12.28 -2.19 -10.88
C ASN A 176 11.83 -2.13 -9.41
N PRO A 177 12.59 -2.77 -8.49
CA PRO A 177 12.24 -2.71 -7.08
C PRO A 177 12.26 -1.26 -6.58
N PRO A 178 11.34 -0.86 -5.69
CA PRO A 178 11.24 0.52 -5.24
C PRO A 178 12.55 0.98 -4.55
N GLN A 179 13.05 2.15 -4.92
CA GLN A 179 14.34 2.65 -4.40
C GLN A 179 14.21 3.31 -3.02
N GLU A 180 13.08 3.95 -2.75
CA GLU A 180 12.78 4.56 -1.45
C GLU A 180 11.58 3.87 -0.83
N LEU A 181 11.80 3.28 0.33
CA LEU A 181 10.76 2.63 1.12
C LEU A 181 10.88 3.04 2.57
N TYR A 182 9.73 3.11 3.21
CA TYR A 182 9.60 3.56 4.58
C TYR A 182 8.82 2.52 5.38
N GLY A 183 9.34 2.16 6.54
CA GLY A 183 8.61 1.47 7.58
C GLY A 183 8.37 2.38 8.77
N LEU A 184 7.43 1.99 9.64
CA LEU A 184 7.22 2.75 10.87
C LEU A 184 8.44 2.57 11.79
N ARG A 185 8.96 3.68 12.33
CA ARG A 185 10.11 3.66 13.23
C ARG A 185 9.77 2.88 14.51
N GLN A 186 10.65 1.98 14.93
CA GLN A 186 10.52 1.30 16.22
C GLN A 186 10.77 2.31 17.35
N ARG A 187 10.04 2.19 18.47
CA ARG A 187 10.34 3.01 19.65
C ARG A 187 11.68 2.57 20.23
N GLU A 188 12.60 3.52 20.38
CA GLU A 188 13.80 3.30 21.19
C GLU A 188 13.36 3.19 22.65
N HIS A 189 13.84 2.14 23.33
CA HIS A 189 13.56 1.86 24.74
C HIS A 189 14.31 2.82 25.67
#